data_AF-A0A3M1E428-F1
#
_entry.id   AF-A0A3M1E428-F1
#
_cell.length_a   1.000
_cell.length_b   1.000
_cell.length_c   1.000
_cell.angle_alpha   90.00
_cell.angle_beta   90.00
_cell.angle_gamma   90.00
#
_symmetry.space_group_name_H-M   'P 1'
#
loop_
_entity.id
_entity.type
_entity.pdbx_description
1 polymer ?
#
loop_
_entity_poly.entity_id
_entity_poly.type
_entity_poly.pdbx_seq_one_letter_code
_entity_poly.pdbx_strand_id
1 'polypeptide(L)'
;MISEQVDALIKPQFEVHPRHLIKGVVCDEAVRGQVIEDILDFVRRELPNAAIIGVTESPIHGPKGNVEYLLGLRREKTIEGRC
;
A
#
# COMPACT_ATOMS: atom_id res chain seq x y z
N MET A 1 14.67 21.66 -4.20
CA MET A 1 13.23 21.33 -4.05
C MET A 1 13.16 19.99 -3.37
N ILE A 2 12.68 19.92 -2.13
CA ILE A 2 12.44 18.65 -1.42
C ILE A 2 11.07 18.14 -1.88
N SER A 3 11.04 16.99 -2.53
CA SER A 3 9.82 16.24 -2.82
C SER A 3 9.38 15.55 -1.54
N GLU A 4 8.17 15.84 -1.06
CA GLU A 4 7.61 15.18 0.12
C GLU A 4 7.02 13.84 -0.32
N GLN A 5 7.79 12.79 -0.06
CA GLN A 5 7.47 11.41 -0.37
C GLN A 5 7.37 10.59 0.91
N VAL A 6 6.41 9.66 0.91
CA VAL A 6 6.23 8.66 1.96
C VAL A 6 6.18 7.30 1.28
N ASP A 7 6.92 6.34 1.83
CA ASP A 7 6.80 4.94 1.45
C ASP A 7 6.07 4.19 2.58
N ALA A 8 4.98 3.52 2.25
CA ALA A 8 4.17 2.75 3.17
C ALA A 8 4.34 1.25 2.91
N LEU A 9 4.42 0.46 3.98
CA LEU A 9 4.56 -1.00 3.90
C LEU A 9 3.18 -1.65 4.07
N ILE A 10 2.68 -2.26 3.00
CA ILE A 10 1.46 -3.05 2.97
C ILE A 10 1.80 -4.47 3.41
N LYS A 11 1.06 -4.97 4.41
CA LYS A 11 1.25 -6.29 5.00
C LYS A 11 -0.05 -7.09 4.88
N PRO A 12 -0.28 -7.82 3.77
CA PRO A 12 -1.57 -8.49 3.51
C PRO A 12 -2.08 -9.35 4.65
N GLN A 13 -1.19 -9.98 5.42
CA GLN A 13 -1.55 -10.83 6.56
C GLN A 13 -2.31 -10.11 7.69
N PHE A 14 -2.25 -8.78 7.76
CA PHE A 14 -2.98 -7.97 8.74
C PHE A 14 -4.25 -7.35 8.18
N GLU A 15 -4.41 -7.32 6.86
CA GLU A 15 -5.55 -6.69 6.18
C GLU A 15 -6.64 -7.71 5.81
N VAL A 16 -6.32 -9.01 5.81
CA VAL A 16 -7.24 -10.07 5.42
C VAL A 16 -7.91 -10.74 6.61
N HIS A 17 -9.10 -11.29 6.37
CA HIS A 17 -9.76 -12.14 7.36
C HIS A 17 -8.92 -13.42 7.64
N PRO A 18 -8.85 -13.93 8.88
CA PRO A 18 -8.05 -15.11 9.25
C PRO A 18 -8.28 -16.38 8.41
N ARG A 19 -9.42 -16.48 7.72
CA ARG A 19 -9.74 -17.59 6.81
C ARG A 19 -8.80 -17.67 5.59
N HIS A 20 -8.15 -16.56 5.25
CA HIS A 20 -7.20 -16.47 4.14
C HIS A 20 -5.75 -16.75 4.58
N LEU A 21 -5.54 -17.14 5.84
CA LEU A 21 -4.23 -17.42 6.41
C LEU A 21 -3.97 -18.91 6.56
N ILE A 22 -2.80 -19.36 6.11
CA ILE A 22 -2.27 -20.70 6.39
C ILE A 22 -1.08 -20.51 7.32
N LYS A 23 -1.21 -20.93 8.59
CA LYS A 23 -0.19 -20.70 9.66
C LYS A 23 0.22 -19.22 9.82
N GLY A 24 -0.68 -18.29 9.49
CA GLY A 24 -0.43 -16.84 9.53
C GLY A 24 0.26 -16.28 8.28
N VAL A 25 0.25 -17.03 7.17
CA VAL A 25 0.80 -16.62 5.88
C VAL A 25 -0.31 -16.50 4.84
N VAL A 26 -0.29 -15.43 4.04
CA VAL A 26 -1.17 -15.26 2.88
C VAL A 26 -0.52 -15.91 1.66
N CYS A 27 -0.88 -17.17 1.39
CA CYS A 27 -0.35 -17.92 0.25
C CYS A 27 -0.97 -17.52 -1.09
N ASP A 28 -2.25 -17.16 -1.09
CA ASP A 28 -3.04 -16.84 -2.28
C ASP A 28 -2.67 -15.47 -2.85
N GLU A 29 -2.22 -15.45 -4.10
CA GLU A 29 -1.84 -14.24 -4.83
C GLU A 29 -3.03 -13.33 -5.13
N ALA A 30 -4.20 -13.90 -5.41
CA ALA A 30 -5.41 -13.11 -5.66
C ALA A 30 -5.84 -12.35 -4.40
N VAL A 31 -5.67 -12.97 -3.23
CA VAL A 31 -5.91 -12.32 -1.94
C VAL A 31 -4.93 -11.17 -1.72
N ARG A 32 -3.64 -11.35 -2.03
CA ARG A 32 -2.65 -10.26 -1.93
C ARG A 32 -3.00 -9.10 -2.86
N GLY A 33 -3.36 -9.41 -4.12
CA GLY A 33 -3.79 -8.42 -5.10
C GLY A 33 -5.02 -7.63 -4.63
N GLN A 34 -6.02 -8.29 -4.06
CA GLN A 34 -7.21 -7.61 -3.54
C GLN A 34 -6.86 -6.63 -2.43
N VAL A 35 -5.98 -7.01 -1.48
CA VAL A 35 -5.54 -6.09 -0.42
C VAL A 35 -4.86 -4.85 -0.99
N ILE A 36 -4.03 -5.02 -2.03
CA ILE A 36 -3.35 -3.89 -2.67
C ILE A 36 -4.41 -2.94 -3.25
N GLU A 37 -5.38 -3.45 -4.02
CA GLU A 37 -6.43 -2.62 -4.60
C GLU A 37 -7.27 -1.92 -3.52
N ASP A 38 -7.64 -2.62 -2.45
CA ASP A 38 -8.41 -2.04 -1.34
C ASP A 38 -7.67 -0.85 -0.69
N ILE A 39 -6.34 -0.97 -0.52
CA ILE A 39 -5.50 0.11 0.01
C ILE A 39 -5.35 1.26 -0.99
N LEU A 40 -5.18 0.96 -2.28
CA LEU A 40 -5.09 1.99 -3.31
C LEU A 40 -6.40 2.79 -3.38
N ASP A 41 -7.54 2.13 -3.29
CA ASP A 41 -8.85 2.78 -3.25
C ASP A 41 -9.06 3.59 -1.98
N PHE A 42 -8.60 3.09 -0.83
CA PHE A 42 -8.56 3.87 0.41
C PHE A 42 -7.73 5.15 0.24
N VAL A 43 -6.52 5.07 -0.33
CA VAL A 43 -5.67 6.24 -0.56
C VAL A 43 -6.35 7.23 -1.48
N ARG A 44 -6.93 6.78 -2.60
CA ARG A 44 -7.64 7.64 -3.56
C ARG A 44 -8.81 8.37 -2.90
N ARG A 45 -9.51 7.72 -1.98
CA ARG A 45 -10.69 8.27 -1.30
C ARG A 45 -10.33 9.22 -0.16
N GLU A 46 -9.38 8.83 0.69
CA GLU A 46 -9.10 9.53 1.95
C GLU A 46 -7.96 10.55 1.83
N LEU A 47 -7.10 10.43 0.83
CA LEU A 47 -5.91 11.27 0.63
C LEU A 47 -5.97 11.99 -0.73
N PRO A 48 -6.87 12.97 -0.91
CA PRO A 48 -7.07 13.64 -2.20
C PRO A 48 -5.86 14.43 -2.71
N ASN A 49 -4.91 14.76 -1.82
CA ASN A 49 -3.66 15.44 -2.15
C ASN A 49 -2.46 14.48 -2.18
N ALA A 50 -2.68 13.18 -2.34
CA ALA A 50 -1.62 12.19 -2.48
C ALA A 50 -1.65 11.56 -3.87
N ALA A 51 -0.53 11.68 -4.60
CA ALA A 51 -0.28 10.94 -5.82
C ALA A 51 0.32 9.58 -5.49
N ILE A 52 -0.27 8.52 -6.03
CA ILE A 52 0.32 7.17 -6.00
C ILE A 52 1.45 7.13 -7.05
N ILE A 53 2.67 6.88 -6.59
CA ILE A 53 3.85 6.71 -7.45
C ILE A 53 3.86 5.29 -8.03
N GLY A 54 3.54 4.30 -7.20
CA GLY A 54 3.48 2.90 -7.58
C GLY A 54 3.49 1.95 -6.38
N VAL A 55 3.30 0.67 -6.66
CA VAL A 55 3.40 -0.43 -5.70
C VAL A 55 4.42 -1.43 -6.21
N THR A 56 5.30 -1.91 -5.34
CA THR A 56 6.26 -2.97 -5.65
C THR A 56 6.34 -3.96 -4.50
N GLU A 57 6.72 -5.20 -4.78
CA GLU A 57 7.05 -6.16 -3.73
C GLU A 57 8.26 -5.69 -2.91
N SER A 58 8.21 -5.88 -1.60
CA SER A 58 9.34 -5.66 -0.69
C SER A 58 10.43 -6.71 -0.97
N PRO A 59 11.71 -6.31 -1.05
CA PRO A 59 12.81 -7.27 -1.24
C PRO A 59 12.99 -8.20 -0.04
N ILE A 60 12.41 -7.86 1.11
CA ILE A 60 12.47 -8.64 2.35
C ILE A 60 11.07 -9.14 2.67
N HIS A 61 10.97 -10.45 2.84
CA HIS A 61 9.75 -11.11 3.30
C HIS A 61 9.60 -10.96 4.82
N GLY A 62 8.35 -10.90 5.29
CA GLY A 62 8.06 -10.89 6.72
C GLY A 62 8.58 -12.16 7.42
N PRO A 63 8.70 -12.17 8.76
CA PRO A 63 9.36 -13.25 9.52
C PRO A 63 8.83 -14.67 9.28
N LYS A 64 7.56 -14.79 8.84
CA LYS A 64 6.90 -16.06 8.53
C LYS A 64 6.85 -16.38 7.03
N GLY A 65 7.54 -15.60 6.19
CA GLY A 65 7.50 -15.72 4.73
C GLY A 65 6.32 -14.98 4.08
N ASN A 66 5.74 -13.99 4.76
CA ASN A 66 4.72 -13.15 4.13
C ASN A 66 5.37 -12.24 3.08
N VAL A 67 4.77 -12.23 1.88
CA VAL A 67 5.07 -11.25 0.86
C VAL A 67 4.45 -9.91 1.29
N GLU A 68 5.26 -8.87 1.35
CA GLU A 68 4.87 -7.51 1.75
C GLU A 68 5.15 -6.55 0.59
N TYR A 69 4.47 -5.40 0.52
CA TYR A 69 4.57 -4.47 -0.61
C TYR A 69 4.89 -3.06 -0.15
N LEU A 70 5.68 -2.32 -0.93
CA LEU A 70 5.96 -0.91 -0.74
C LEU A 70 5.06 -0.08 -1.65
N LEU A 71 4.27 0.81 -1.05
CA LEU A 71 3.46 1.81 -1.73
C LEU A 71 4.15 3.17 -1.62
N GLY A 72 4.56 3.72 -2.76
CA GLY A 72 5.11 5.08 -2.83
C GLY A 72 4.01 6.12 -2.99
N LEU A 73 3.98 7.10 -2.11
CA LEU A 73 3.06 8.24 -2.15
C LEU A 73 3.83 9.55 -2.20
N ARG A 74 3.35 10.49 -3.02
CA ARG A 74 3.87 11.85 -3.08
C ARG A 74 2.77 12.84 -2.74
N ARG A 75 3.08 13.81 -1.89
CA ARG A 75 2.14 14.91 -1.65
C ARG A 75 2.03 15.79 -2.90
N GLU A 76 0.83 15.95 -3.42
CA GLU A 76 0.51 16.96 -4.41
C GLU A 76 0.32 18.30 -3.70
N LYS A 77 0.97 19.34 -4.22
CA LYS A 77 0.72 20.71 -3.76
C LYS A 77 -0.54 21.19 -4.45
N THR A 78 -1.62 21.37 -3.69
CA THR A 78 -2.76 22.15 -4.17
C THR A 78 -2.24 23.55 -4.50
N ILE A 79 -2.28 23.95 -5.77
CA ILE A 79 -2.06 25.33 -6.15
C ILE A 79 -3.33 26.07 -5.77
N GLU A 80 -3.38 26.63 -4.56
CA GLU A 80 -4.41 27.62 -4.25
C GLU A 80 -4.20 28.81 -5.19
N GLY A 81 -5.17 29.02 -6.06
CA GLY A 81 -5.15 30.08 -7.07
C GLY A 81 -4.94 31.43 -6.41
N ARG A 82 -3.91 32.15 -6.84
CA ARG A 82 -3.85 33.60 -6.68
C ARG A 82 -4.95 34.18 -7.57
N CYS A 83 -5.99 34.72 -6.95
CA CYS A 83 -6.73 35.84 -7.49
C CYS A 83 -6.20 37.11 -6.83
#